data_AF-A0A2N1V2N2-F1
#
_entry.id   AF-A0A2N1V2N2-F1
#
_cell.length_a   1.000
_cell.length_b   1.000
_cell.length_c   1.000
_cell.angle_alpha   90.00
_cell.angle_beta   90.00
_cell.angle_gamma   90.00
#
_symmetry.space_group_name_H-M   'P 1'
#
loop_
_entity.id
_entity.type
_entity.pdbx_description
1 polymer ?
#
loop_
_entity_poly.entity_id
_entity_poly.type
_entity_poly.pdbx_seq_one_letter_code
_entity_poly.pdbx_strand_id
1 'polypeptide(L)' 'RAVHAAGGRILVQDQASSVVWGMPGTIAQAGLADGVLSLEQLAMEILYLLQTRQEERLES' A
#
# COMPACT_ATOMS: atom_id res chain seq x y z
N ARG A 1 -0.55 11.69 2.88
CA ARG A 1 -0.52 12.42 4.17
C ARG A 1 -1.82 12.27 4.97
N ALA A 2 -3.00 12.68 4.48
CA ALA A 2 -4.26 12.49 5.22
C ALA A 2 -4.56 11.01 5.54
N VAL A 3 -4.27 10.09 4.62
CA VAL A 3 -4.39 8.64 4.82
C VAL A 3 -3.59 8.16 6.04
N HIS A 4 -2.30 8.52 6.13
CA HIS A 4 -1.47 8.21 7.29
C HIS A 4 -1.99 8.82 8.58
N ALA A 5 -2.43 10.09 8.54
CA ALA A 5 -2.99 10.76 9.71
C ALA A 5 -4.24 10.06 10.26
N ALA A 6 -4.99 9.36 9.40
CA ALA A 6 -6.13 8.53 9.79
C ALA A 6 -5.75 7.08 10.16
N GLY A 7 -4.46 6.75 10.25
CA GLY A 7 -3.97 5.39 10.54
C GLY A 7 -4.06 4.43 9.34
N GLY A 8 -4.23 4.94 8.13
CA GLY A 8 -4.21 4.16 6.89
C GLY A 8 -2.79 3.86 6.41
N ARG A 9 -2.64 2.81 5.61
CA ARG A 9 -1.41 2.49 4.86
C ARG A 9 -1.55 2.89 3.39
N ILE A 10 -0.44 3.27 2.77
CA ILE A 10 -0.31 3.67 1.37
C ILE A 10 0.57 2.64 0.67
N LEU A 11 -0.04 1.78 -0.14
CA LEU A 11 0.67 0.86 -1.03
C LEU A 11 0.67 1.43 -2.45
N VAL A 12 1.77 1.24 -3.18
CA VAL A 12 1.98 1.77 -4.53
C VAL A 12 2.41 0.65 -5.46
N GLN A 13 1.81 0.57 -6.66
CA GLN A 13 2.26 -0.36 -7.70
C GLN A 13 3.66 0.04 -8.15
N ASP A 14 4.54 -0.91 -8.44
CA ASP A 14 5.89 -0.63 -8.95
C ASP A 14 5.88 -0.19 -10.42
N GLN A 15 7.00 0.37 -10.86
CA GLN A 15 7.14 0.83 -12.24
C GLN A 15 7.18 -0.33 -13.24
N ALA A 16 7.80 -1.45 -12.87
CA ALA A 16 8.03 -2.59 -13.77
C ALA A 16 6.73 -3.26 -14.22
N SER A 17 5.72 -3.30 -13.34
CA SER A 17 4.40 -3.84 -13.63
C SER A 17 3.40 -2.78 -14.14
N SER A 18 3.77 -1.50 -14.12
CA SER A 18 2.90 -0.39 -14.52
C SER A 18 2.92 -0.16 -16.04
N VAL A 19 1.74 -0.03 -16.65
CA VAL A 19 1.63 0.42 -18.06
C VAL A 19 1.97 1.91 -18.18
N VAL A 20 1.57 2.71 -17.19
CA VAL A 20 1.88 4.15 -17.12
C VAL A 20 2.42 4.49 -15.74
N TRP A 21 3.65 5.00 -15.68
CA TRP A 21 4.29 5.45 -14.45
C TRP A 21 3.93 6.89 -14.08
N GLY A 22 2.64 7.11 -13.82
CA GLY A 22 2.08 8.41 -13.48
C GLY A 22 1.95 8.61 -11.97
N MET A 23 0.70 8.69 -11.50
CA MET A 23 0.36 8.91 -10.09
C MET A 23 1.11 7.98 -9.10
N PRO A 24 1.27 6.67 -9.35
CA PRO A 24 2.12 5.80 -8.52
C PRO A 24 3.56 6.32 -8.35
N GLY A 25 4.19 6.77 -9.44
CA GLY A 25 5.56 7.30 -9.42
C GLY A 25 5.71 8.57 -8.59
N THR A 26 4.74 9.47 -8.65
CA THR A 26 4.74 10.70 -7.83
C THR A 26 4.70 10.36 -6.33
N ILE A 27 3.88 9.39 -5.93
CA ILE A 27 3.77 8.99 -4.52
C ILE A 27 5.05 8.30 -4.04
N ALA A 28 5.63 7.41 -4.87
CA ALA A 28 6.88 6.72 -4.57
C ALA A 28 8.05 7.70 -4.40
N GLN A 29 8.22 8.65 -5.32
CA GLN A 29 9.29 9.65 -5.25
C GLN A 29 9.12 10.61 -4.07
N ALA A 30 7.88 10.91 -3.68
CA ALA A 30 7.60 11.74 -2.51
C ALA A 30 7.88 11.01 -1.17
N GLY A 31 8.28 9.74 -1.20
CA GLY A 31 8.55 8.93 0.00
C GLY A 31 7.30 8.70 0.85
N LEU A 32 6.12 8.71 0.23
CA LEU A 32 4.83 8.61 0.92
C LEU A 32 4.28 7.17 0.94
N ALA A 33 4.95 6.22 0.28
CA ALA A 33 4.51 4.83 0.23
C ALA A 33 5.07 4.05 1.42
N ASP A 34 4.22 3.22 2.04
CA ASP A 34 4.63 2.21 3.01
C ASP A 34 5.15 0.94 2.32
N GLY A 35 4.79 0.74 1.04
CA GLY A 35 5.31 -0.33 0.19
C GLY A 35 5.17 0.02 -1.29
N VAL A 36 6.18 -0.33 -2.08
CA VAL A 36 6.17 -0.27 -3.55
C VAL A 36 6.29 -1.69 -4.07
N LEU A 37 5.24 -2.21 -4.67
CA LEU A 37 5.04 -3.64 -4.93
C LEU A 37 4.58 -3.89 -6.35
N SER A 38 4.90 -5.06 -6.92
CA SER A 38 4.34 -5.43 -8.23
C SER A 38 2.80 -5.54 -8.16
N LEU A 39 2.13 -5.45 -9.32
CA LEU A 39 0.68 -5.61 -9.40
C LEU A 39 0.20 -6.93 -8.77
N GLU A 40 0.96 -8.01 -8.96
CA GLU A 40 0.67 -9.33 -8.40
C GLU A 40 0.80 -9.34 -6.87
N GLN A 41 1.83 -8.68 -6.34
CA GLN A 41 2.09 -8.60 -4.90
C GLN A 41 1.09 -7.72 -4.15
N LEU A 42 0.55 -6.68 -4.80
CA LEU A 42 -0.42 -5.77 -4.17
C LEU A 42 -1.65 -6.49 -3.63
N ALA A 43 -2.18 -7.47 -4.36
CA ALA A 43 -3.35 -8.23 -3.90
C ALA A 43 -3.04 -9.01 -2.62
N MET A 44 -1.87 -9.66 -2.57
CA MET A 44 -1.43 -10.42 -1.40
C MET A 44 -1.20 -9.52 -0.19
N GLU A 45 -0.56 -8.37 -0.38
CA GLU A 45 -0.32 -7.41 0.69
C GLU A 45 -1.63 -6.86 1.25
N ILE A 46 -2.59 -6.51 0.40
CA ILE A 46 -3.91 -6.04 0.85
C ILE A 46 -4.60 -7.09 1.72
N LEU A 47 -4.60 -8.36 1.30
CA LEU A 47 -5.21 -9.44 2.08
C LEU A 47 -4.52 -9.64 3.42
N TYR A 48 -3.18 -9.62 3.45
CA TYR A 48 -2.39 -9.71 4.67
C TYR A 48 -2.73 -8.59 5.65
N LEU A 49 -2.82 -7.34 5.17
CA LEU A 49 -3.18 -6.19 6.00
C LEU A 49 -4.61 -6.26 6.55
N LEU A 50 -5.53 -6.86 5.81
CA LEU A 50 -6.91 -7.04 6.28
C LEU A 50 -7.02 -8.17 7.31
N GLN A 51 -6.24 -9.23 7.17
CA GLN A 51 -6.20 -10.33 8.14
C GLN A 51 -5.60 -9.89 9.48
N THR A 52 -4.41 -9.29 9.44
CA THR A 52 -3.71 -8.80 10.64
C THR A 52 -4.56 -7.80 11.43
N ARG A 53 -5.27 -6.88 10.77
CA ARG A 53 -6.19 -5.97 11.46
C ARG A 53 -7.39 -6.65 12.14
N GLN A 54 -7.87 -7.78 11.60
CA GLN A 54 -8.99 -8.50 12.22
C GLN A 54 -8.53 -9.19 13.50
N GLU A 55 -7.33 -9.76 13.50
CA GLU A 55 -6.71 -10.39 14.67
C GLU A 55 -6.49 -9.35 15.78
N GLU A 56 -5.85 -8.22 15.45
CA GLU A 56 -5.63 -7.10 16.40
C GLU A 56 -6.93 -6.59 17.04
N ARG A 57 -8.05 -6.60 16.31
CA ARG A 57 -9.37 -6.16 16.82
C ARG A 57 -10.06 -7.22 17.68
N LEU A 58 -9.81 -8.50 17.45
CA LEU A 58 -10.37 -9.58 18.25
C LEU A 58 -9.64 -9.74 19.60
N GLU A 59 -8.39 -9.26 19.66
CA GLU A 59 -7.55 -9.26 20.87
C GLU A 59 -7.71 -8.00 21.74
N SER A 60 -8.46 -6.99 21.28
CA SER A 60 -8.74 -5.73 22.01
C SER A 60 -10.12 -5.71 22.68
#